data_AF-A0A8X6GXU7-F1
#
_entry.id   AF-A0A8X6GXU7-F1
#
_cell.length_a   1.000
_cell.length_b   1.000
_cell.length_c   1.000
_cell.angle_alpha   90.00
_cell.angle_beta   90.00
_cell.angle_gamma   90.00
#
_symmetry.space_group_name_H-M   'P 1'
#
loop_
_entity.id
_entity.type
_entity.pdbx_description
1 polymer ?
#
loop_
_entity_poly.entity_id
_entity_poly.type
_entity_poly.pdbx_seq_one_letter_code
_entity_poly.pdbx_strand_id
1 'polypeptide(L)'
;MLSDDYIGEKLDNYISRNFDKIVKTLKRSRLKVVYAARDNVTKSKISQYKDQIFDLTYPYSGNENSSVIAVGFLDYSCGHCKAIKNDIKAVN
;
A
#
# COMPACT_ATOMS: atom_id res chain seq x y z
N MET A 1 -28.29 32.37 -24.00
CA MET A 1 -28.17 30.91 -23.82
C MET A 1 -26.83 30.53 -24.43
N LEU A 2 -25.91 29.92 -23.69
CA LEU A 2 -24.65 29.45 -24.29
C LEU A 2 -25.00 28.32 -25.26
N SER A 3 -24.47 28.36 -26.49
CA SER A 3 -24.67 27.28 -27.44
C SER A 3 -23.90 26.04 -26.99
N ASP A 4 -24.44 24.87 -27.30
CA ASP A 4 -23.79 23.61 -27.01
C ASP A 4 -22.40 23.54 -27.65
N ASP A 5 -22.23 24.15 -28.83
CA ASP A 5 -20.94 24.28 -29.52
C ASP A 5 -19.90 25.07 -28.69
N TYR A 6 -20.30 26.19 -28.10
CA TYR A 6 -19.42 27.00 -27.26
C TYR A 6 -19.00 26.25 -25.99
N ILE A 7 -19.92 25.49 -25.41
CA ILE A 7 -19.65 24.66 -24.24
C ILE A 7 -18.70 23.52 -24.61
N GLY A 8 -18.92 22.85 -25.74
CA GLY A 8 -18.07 21.79 -26.26
C GLY A 8 -16.63 22.26 -26.49
N GLU A 9 -16.46 23.40 -27.18
CA GLU A 9 -15.13 23.97 -27.45
C GLU A 9 -14.38 24.33 -26.15
N LYS A 10 -15.08 24.86 -25.15
CA LYS A 10 -14.49 25.15 -23.84
C LYS A 10 -14.08 23.86 -23.11
N LEU A 11 -14.89 22.81 -23.20
CA LEU A 11 -14.61 21.53 -22.58
C LEU A 11 -13.38 20.85 -23.21
N ASP A 12 -13.32 20.82 -24.54
CA ASP A 12 -12.21 20.23 -25.30
C ASP A 12 -10.89 20.97 -25.02
N ASN A 13 -10.94 22.30 -24.97
CA ASN A 13 -9.81 23.12 -24.58
C ASN A 13 -9.35 22.83 -23.13
N TYR A 14 -10.29 22.67 -22.20
CA TYR A 14 -9.95 22.34 -20.81
C TYR A 14 -9.31 20.96 -20.71
N ILE A 15 -9.88 19.95 -21.36
CA ILE A 15 -9.35 18.58 -21.37
C ILE A 15 -7.95 18.56 -21.98
N SER A 16 -7.77 19.19 -23.14
CA SER A 16 -6.48 19.23 -23.84
C SER A 16 -5.39 19.90 -23.01
N ARG A 17 -5.70 21.05 -22.37
CA ARG A 17 -4.74 21.78 -21.52
C ARG A 17 -4.43 21.08 -20.20
N ASN A 18 -5.28 20.16 -19.74
CA ASN A 18 -5.13 19.48 -18.45
C ASN A 18 -4.93 17.97 -18.58
N PHE A 19 -4.67 17.46 -19.78
CA PHE A 19 -4.68 16.03 -20.09
C PHE A 19 -3.76 15.23 -19.14
N ASP A 20 -2.53 15.67 -18.94
CA ASP A 20 -1.58 15.01 -18.04
C ASP A 20 -2.06 14.95 -16.59
N LYS A 21 -2.70 16.01 -16.11
CA LYS A 21 -3.25 16.06 -14.74
C LYS A 21 -4.43 15.11 -14.60
N ILE A 22 -5.29 15.02 -15.61
CA ILE A 22 -6.42 14.09 -15.67
C ILE A 22 -5.90 12.65 -15.65
N VAL A 23 -4.97 12.30 -16.55
CA VAL A 23 -4.36 10.97 -16.62
C VAL A 23 -3.67 10.59 -15.32
N LYS A 24 -2.89 11.50 -14.71
CA LYS A 24 -2.22 11.29 -13.42
C LYS A 24 -3.22 11.01 -12.29
N THR A 25 -4.34 11.71 -12.28
CA THR A 25 -5.38 11.55 -11.26
C THR A 25 -6.10 10.21 -11.43
N LEU A 26 -6.43 9.83 -12.67
CA LEU A 26 -7.04 8.53 -12.98
C LEU A 26 -6.12 7.36 -12.60
N LYS A 27 -4.83 7.44 -12.95
CA LYS A 27 -3.82 6.43 -12.56
C LYS A 27 -3.72 6.29 -11.05
N ARG A 28 -3.61 7.40 -10.30
CA ARG A 28 -3.56 7.40 -8.84
C ARG A 28 -4.82 6.80 -8.21
N SER A 29 -5.99 7.13 -8.73
CA SER A 29 -7.27 6.63 -8.21
C SER A 29 -7.40 5.12 -8.46
N ARG A 30 -7.02 4.65 -9.65
CA ARG A 30 -6.98 3.21 -9.97
C ARG A 30 -6.01 2.46 -9.08
N LEU A 31 -4.81 3.01 -8.86
CA LEU A 31 -3.84 2.42 -7.93
C LEU A 31 -4.42 2.30 -6.52
N LYS A 32 -5.06 3.36 -5.99
CA LYS A 32 -5.70 3.31 -4.66
C LYS A 32 -6.75 2.20 -4.55
N VAL A 33 -7.62 2.04 -5.55
CA VAL A 33 -8.64 0.98 -5.56
C VAL A 33 -7.99 -0.41 -5.63
N VAL A 34 -6.98 -0.59 -6.49
CA VAL A 34 -6.27 -1.86 -6.61
C VAL A 34 -5.51 -2.22 -5.33
N TYR A 35 -4.85 -1.24 -4.71
CA TYR A 35 -4.19 -1.44 -3.42
C TYR A 35 -5.21 -1.77 -2.33
N ALA A 36 -6.30 -1.01 -2.20
CA ALA A 36 -7.34 -1.31 -1.22
C ALA A 36 -7.96 -2.71 -1.39
N ALA A 37 -8.22 -3.13 -2.62
CA ALA A 37 -8.72 -4.48 -2.91
C ALA A 37 -7.69 -5.56 -2.53
N ARG A 38 -6.41 -5.34 -2.85
CA ARG A 38 -5.32 -6.24 -2.46
C ARG A 38 -5.10 -6.28 -0.95
N ASP A 39 -5.18 -5.14 -0.28
CA ASP A 39 -4.98 -5.00 1.17
C ASP A 39 -6.09 -5.72 1.93
N ASN A 40 -7.33 -5.66 1.46
CA ASN A 40 -8.42 -6.45 2.03
C ASN A 40 -8.18 -7.95 1.90
N VAL A 41 -7.70 -8.43 0.73
CA VAL A 41 -7.33 -9.84 0.56
C VAL A 41 -6.18 -10.23 1.48
N THR A 42 -5.16 -9.39 1.60
CA THR A 42 -4.03 -9.61 2.51
C THR A 42 -4.51 -9.68 3.96
N LYS A 43 -5.38 -8.76 4.39
CA LYS A 43 -5.99 -8.77 5.72
C LYS A 43 -6.73 -10.08 5.98
N SER A 44 -7.56 -10.53 5.04
CA SER A 44 -8.27 -11.80 5.17
C SER A 44 -7.32 -13.00 5.27
N LYS A 45 -6.21 -13.00 4.51
CA LYS A 45 -5.20 -14.06 4.60
C LYS A 45 -4.45 -14.02 5.94
N ILE A 46 -4.10 -12.84 6.45
CA ILE A 46 -3.48 -12.73 7.79
C ILE A 46 -4.44 -13.26 8.85
N SER A 47 -5.74 -12.94 8.78
CA SER A 47 -6.74 -13.50 9.70
C SER A 47 -6.86 -15.02 9.57
N GLN A 48 -6.81 -15.55 8.35
CA GLN A 48 -6.86 -16.99 8.08
C GLN A 48 -5.65 -17.74 8.68
N TYR A 49 -4.45 -17.15 8.60
CA TYR A 49 -3.20 -17.75 9.07
C TYR A 49 -2.70 -17.17 10.40
N LYS A 50 -3.58 -16.56 11.19
CA LYS A 50 -3.19 -15.80 12.39
C LYS A 50 -2.38 -16.65 13.38
N ASP A 51 -2.75 -17.91 13.57
CA ASP A 51 -2.13 -18.77 14.58
C ASP A 51 -0.72 -19.21 14.14
N GLN A 52 -0.46 -19.31 12.83
CA GLN A 52 0.87 -19.59 12.29
C GLN A 52 1.73 -18.32 12.21
N ILE A 53 1.12 -17.18 11.88
CA ILE A 53 1.84 -15.89 11.77
C ILE A 53 2.30 -15.42 13.15
N PHE A 54 1.47 -15.56 14.19
CA PHE A 54 1.74 -15.12 15.55
C PHE A 54 2.11 -16.26 16.49
N ASP A 55 2.75 -17.31 15.96
CA ASP A 55 3.22 -18.45 16.75
C ASP A 55 4.36 -18.02 17.70
N LEU A 56 4.07 -18.06 19.01
CA LEU A 56 5.00 -17.63 20.07
C LEU A 56 6.12 -18.65 20.35
N THR A 57 6.14 -19.78 19.66
CA THR A 57 7.26 -20.74 19.74
C THR A 57 8.48 -20.30 18.91
N TYR A 58 8.32 -19.32 18.02
CA TYR A 58 9.42 -18.73 17.25
C TYR A 58 10.22 -17.69 18.06
N PRO A 59 11.47 -17.40 17.66
CA PRO A 59 12.24 -16.33 18.29
C PRO A 59 11.56 -14.97 18.15
N TYR A 60 11.38 -14.27 19.27
CA TYR A 60 10.85 -12.91 19.30
C TYR A 60 11.69 -12.01 20.22
N SER A 61 11.43 -10.71 20.16
CA SER A 61 12.05 -9.69 21.02
C SER A 61 11.04 -8.56 21.26
N GLY A 62 11.25 -7.76 22.30
CA GLY A 62 10.36 -6.68 22.68
C GLY A 62 9.40 -7.06 23.82
N ASN A 63 8.24 -6.38 23.88
CA ASN A 63 7.28 -6.55 24.97
C ASN A 63 6.31 -7.72 24.71
N GLU A 64 6.40 -8.77 25.53
CA GLU A 64 5.53 -9.96 25.51
C GLU A 64 4.03 -9.63 25.62
N ASN A 65 3.68 -8.53 26.30
CA ASN A 65 2.28 -8.14 26.54
C ASN A 65 1.77 -7.12 25.52
N SER A 66 2.53 -6.84 24.45
CA SER A 66 2.10 -5.90 23.41
C SER A 66 0.95 -6.47 22.59
N SER A 67 -0.10 -5.68 22.38
CA SER A 67 -1.17 -6.01 21.42
C SER A 67 -0.81 -5.67 19.97
N VAL A 68 0.34 -5.02 19.75
CA VAL A 68 0.87 -4.69 18.42
C VAL A 68 2.11 -5.55 18.19
N ILE A 69 1.99 -6.52 17.29
CA ILE A 69 3.03 -7.52 17.00
C ILE A 69 3.42 -7.40 15.53
N ALA A 70 4.73 -7.28 15.27
CA ALA A 70 5.30 -7.33 13.93
C ALA A 70 6.01 -8.67 13.71
N VAL A 71 5.89 -9.24 12.52
CA VAL A 71 6.48 -10.56 12.18
C VAL A 71 7.41 -10.39 10.98
N GLY A 72 8.68 -10.67 11.18
CA GLY A 72 9.72 -10.53 10.15
C GLY A 72 9.96 -11.83 9.37
N PHE A 73 9.89 -11.75 8.04
CA PHE A 73 10.29 -12.84 7.15
C PHE A 73 11.60 -12.45 6.47
N LEU A 74 12.72 -13.04 6.88
CA LEU A 74 14.05 -12.69 6.40
C LEU A 74 14.82 -13.92 5.95
N ASP A 75 15.63 -13.73 4.93
CA ASP A 75 16.69 -14.65 4.53
C ASP A 75 18.03 -14.00 4.86
N TYR A 76 18.90 -14.71 5.59
CA TYR A 76 20.22 -14.22 5.97
C TYR A 76 21.15 -13.95 4.78
N SER A 77 20.88 -14.52 3.61
CA SER A 77 21.61 -14.28 2.36
C SER A 77 21.07 -13.10 1.57
N CYS A 78 19.84 -12.65 1.85
CA CYS A 78 19.22 -11.54 1.13
C CYS A 78 19.89 -10.20 1.47
N GLY A 79 20.39 -9.50 0.45
CA GLY A 79 21.02 -8.18 0.61
C GLY A 79 20.11 -7.12 1.22
N HIS A 80 18.82 -7.10 0.82
CA HIS A 80 17.84 -6.16 1.38
C HIS A 80 17.54 -6.45 2.85
N CYS A 81 17.44 -7.73 3.24
CA CYS A 81 17.27 -8.14 4.62
C CYS A 81 18.44 -7.68 5.49
N LYS A 82 19.68 -7.76 4.99
CA LYS A 82 20.86 -7.22 5.67
C LYS A 82 20.85 -5.70 5.78
N ALA A 83 20.36 -5.01 4.74
CA ALA A 83 20.33 -3.55 4.71
C ALA A 83 19.39 -2.96 5.78
N ILE A 84 18.23 -3.58 5.99
CA ILE A 84 17.22 -3.11 6.97
C ILE A 84 17.46 -3.58 8.41
N LYS A 85 18.57 -4.28 8.69
CA LYS A 85 18.81 -4.89 10.02
C LYS A 85 18.80 -3.87 11.17
N ASN A 86 19.28 -2.65 10.90
CA ASN A 86 19.34 -1.58 11.89
C ASN A 86 17.98 -0.92 12.09
N ASP A 87 17.18 -0.83 11.03
CA ASP A 87 15.80 -0.31 11.10
C ASP A 87 14.95 -1.22 12.00
N ILE A 88 15.06 -2.54 11.83
CA ILE A 88 14.37 -3.52 12.69
C ILE A 88 14.84 -3.39 14.15
N LYS A 89 16.15 -3.22 14.38
CA LYS A 89 16.70 -3.07 15.73
C LYS A 89 16.20 -1.82 16.45
N ALA A 90 15.94 -0.73 15.72
CA ALA A 90 15.53 0.55 16.31
C ALA A 90 14.06 0.59 16.76
N VAL A 91 13.23 -0.36 16.31
CA VAL A 91 11.79 -0.43 16.60
C VAL A 91 11.48 -1.42 17.72
N ASN A 92 12.48 -2.21 18.16
CA ASN A 92 12.40 -3.12 19.30
C ASN A 92 12.67 -2.41 20.64
#